data_AF-A0A351I5F7-F1
#
_entry.id   AF-A0A351I5F7-F1
#
_cell.length_a   1.000
_cell.length_b   1.000
_cell.length_c   1.000
_cell.angle_alpha   90.00
_cell.angle_beta   90.00
_cell.angle_gamma   90.00
#
_symmetry.space_group_name_H-M   'P 1'
#
loop_
_entity.id
_entity.type
_entity.pdbx_description
1 polymer ?
#
loop_
_entity_poly.entity_id
_entity_poly.type
_entity_poly.pdbx_seq_one_letter_code
_entity_poly.pdbx_strand_id
1 'polypeptide(L)'
;MRDMNGIFMQQSGDAWKRLLTFLCLLGIPSMARAISTTMVHVREFPSSASVHMQALPRASEVLIPQDFVKGEAHPPPALSVPHISDVSRIFAPTIAAGASSDIGIYLRDHTVLVDAAKIVNGTSFTELPSHVQRPLKSEFVSRENERNLMLPEADWVDDQANNRLGSWKKRLDMQLENLETETRAYVVENAQHQSRCNPAPDENTYDWCKKDHARLDDWRQNLGKRGDAYNIELEQFREEVRPYNSRLKTLLDLIQAWENGVLDLIRRLKLTLSETGTCTKEQHRQLQDDVDAKCKKEEEKRACRGNQECGVLRQTLTRNQACYDARRKIVDVCYNGQPNEGHQQALDEAQNAISKCLQWIQKRCGVGIGATPF
;
A
#
# COMPACT_ATOMS: atom_id res chain seq x y z
N MET A 1 12.06 35.72 25.53
CA MET A 1 11.76 35.12 24.20
C MET A 1 10.41 34.45 24.33
N ARG A 2 9.41 34.95 23.59
CA ARG A 2 7.99 34.62 23.76
C ARG A 2 7.58 33.41 22.93
N ASP A 3 6.67 32.63 23.51
CA ASP A 3 5.90 31.52 22.95
C ASP A 3 5.34 31.75 21.54
N MET A 4 5.61 30.81 20.63
CA MET A 4 5.03 30.75 19.28
C MET A 4 4.26 29.43 19.02
N ASN A 5 4.08 28.56 20.04
CA ASN A 5 3.44 27.26 19.87
C ASN A 5 1.90 27.27 20.02
N GLY A 6 1.28 28.42 20.31
CA GLY A 6 -0.17 28.51 20.56
C GLY A 6 -1.05 28.81 19.34
N ILE A 7 -0.48 29.21 18.19
CA ILE A 7 -1.27 29.80 17.10
C ILE A 7 -1.68 28.77 16.02
N PHE A 8 -0.91 27.69 15.85
CA PHE A 8 -1.14 26.76 14.73
C PHE A 8 -2.28 25.75 14.96
N MET A 9 -2.61 25.43 16.22
CA MET A 9 -3.72 24.49 16.52
C MET A 9 -5.10 25.15 16.59
N GLN A 10 -5.19 26.48 16.68
CA GLN A 10 -6.48 27.16 16.86
C GLN A 10 -7.16 27.52 15.52
N GLN A 11 -6.42 27.58 14.41
CA GLN A 11 -7.00 27.92 13.10
C GLN A 11 -7.66 26.75 12.36
N SER A 12 -7.26 25.50 12.63
CA SER A 12 -7.86 24.32 11.97
C SER A 12 -9.17 23.87 12.62
N GLY A 13 -9.35 24.11 13.93
CA GLY A 13 -10.60 23.79 14.65
C GLY A 13 -11.78 24.69 14.29
N ASP A 14 -11.51 25.97 13.99
CA ASP A 14 -12.55 26.96 13.68
C ASP A 14 -13.11 26.83 12.24
N ALA A 15 -12.31 26.30 11.30
CA ALA A 15 -12.77 26.02 9.95
C ALA A 15 -13.83 24.90 9.92
N TRP A 16 -13.63 23.83 10.69
CA TRP A 16 -14.57 22.71 10.80
C TRP A 16 -15.86 23.08 11.53
N LYS A 17 -15.78 23.89 12.59
CA LYS A 17 -16.98 24.40 13.29
C LYS A 17 -17.81 25.34 12.40
N ARG A 18 -17.18 26.15 11.56
CA ARG A 18 -17.89 27.02 10.59
C ARG A 18 -18.56 26.20 9.48
N LEU A 19 -17.93 25.15 8.99
CA LEU A 19 -18.52 24.25 7.97
C LEU A 19 -19.74 23.49 8.50
N LEU A 20 -19.66 22.97 9.73
CA LEU A 20 -20.78 22.27 10.38
C LEU A 20 -21.94 23.21 10.72
N THR A 21 -21.66 24.44 11.14
CA THR A 21 -22.69 25.45 11.41
C THR A 21 -23.39 25.90 10.12
N PHE A 22 -22.65 26.01 9.01
CA PHE A 22 -23.19 26.37 7.71
C PHE A 22 -24.12 25.27 7.14
N LEU A 23 -23.78 24.00 7.36
CA LEU A 23 -24.61 22.86 6.95
C LEU A 23 -25.90 22.72 7.77
N CYS A 24 -25.88 23.09 9.05
CA CYS A 24 -27.10 23.12 9.88
C CYS A 24 -28.05 24.28 9.53
N LEU A 25 -27.52 25.42 9.07
CA LEU A 25 -28.34 26.59 8.68
C LEU A 25 -29.04 26.42 7.32
N LEU A 26 -28.59 25.47 6.48
CA LEU A 26 -29.18 25.21 5.18
C LEU A 26 -30.39 24.26 5.22
N GLY A 27 -30.79 23.76 6.39
CA GLY A 27 -32.08 23.09 6.57
C GLY A 27 -32.32 21.89 5.65
N ILE A 28 -31.31 21.06 5.37
CA ILE A 28 -31.44 19.85 4.55
C ILE A 28 -31.49 18.62 5.47
N PRO A 29 -32.67 18.06 5.81
CA PRO A 29 -32.80 17.01 6.81
C PRO A 29 -32.88 15.60 6.19
N SER A 30 -32.45 15.37 4.95
CA SER A 30 -32.68 14.08 4.27
C SER A 30 -31.60 13.67 3.29
N MET A 31 -30.47 13.19 3.81
CA MET A 31 -29.58 12.25 3.10
C MET A 31 -28.88 11.29 4.08
N ALA A 32 -29.61 10.73 5.04
CA ALA A 32 -29.09 9.70 5.96
C ALA A 32 -29.56 8.26 5.64
N ARG A 33 -30.24 8.03 4.51
CA ARG A 33 -30.65 6.68 4.07
C ARG A 33 -30.72 6.60 2.55
N ALA A 34 -29.59 6.29 1.89
CA ALA A 34 -29.59 5.69 0.54
C ALA A 34 -28.15 5.33 0.09
N ILE A 35 -27.41 4.52 0.86
CA ILE A 35 -26.33 3.70 0.28
C ILE A 35 -26.37 2.35 0.98
N SER A 36 -27.32 1.52 0.58
CA SER A 36 -27.25 0.09 0.78
C SER A 36 -27.69 -0.55 -0.53
N THR A 37 -26.90 -1.51 -1.01
CA THR A 37 -27.15 -2.39 -2.15
C THR A 37 -27.02 -1.79 -3.55
N THR A 38 -25.78 -1.78 -4.08
CA THR A 38 -25.51 -2.36 -5.40
C THR A 38 -24.10 -2.96 -5.43
N MET A 39 -24.02 -4.29 -5.54
CA MET A 39 -22.80 -5.02 -5.88
C MET A 39 -22.41 -4.68 -7.32
N VAL A 40 -21.16 -4.29 -7.54
CA VAL A 40 -20.47 -4.43 -8.84
C VAL A 40 -19.14 -5.12 -8.55
N HIS A 41 -18.94 -6.28 -9.18
CA HIS A 41 -17.63 -6.94 -9.23
C HIS A 41 -16.61 -6.02 -9.88
N VAL A 42 -15.76 -5.40 -9.07
CA VAL A 42 -14.52 -4.77 -9.52
C VAL A 42 -13.49 -5.89 -9.67
N ARG A 43 -13.03 -6.11 -10.90
CA ARG A 43 -11.85 -6.94 -11.16
C ARG A 43 -10.65 -6.30 -10.45
N GLU A 44 -10.02 -7.06 -9.57
CA GLU A 44 -8.74 -6.71 -8.96
C GLU A 44 -7.69 -6.52 -10.06
N PHE A 45 -7.18 -5.30 -10.18
CA PHE A 45 -5.93 -5.04 -10.90
C PHE A 45 -4.77 -5.34 -9.96
N PRO A 46 -3.65 -5.87 -10.47
CA PRO A 46 -2.48 -6.13 -9.65
C PRO A 46 -1.95 -4.81 -9.08
N SER A 47 -2.01 -4.70 -7.75
CA SER A 47 -1.39 -3.64 -6.97
C SER A 47 0.10 -3.59 -7.30
N SER A 48 0.51 -2.48 -7.90
CA SER A 48 1.91 -2.12 -8.08
C SER A 48 2.56 -1.94 -6.71
N ALA A 49 3.61 -2.74 -6.45
CA ALA A 49 4.60 -2.64 -5.38
C ALA A 49 4.24 -1.72 -4.20
N SER A 50 3.55 -2.26 -3.20
CA SER A 50 3.44 -1.62 -1.89
C SER A 50 4.83 -1.54 -1.27
N VAL A 51 5.34 -0.33 -1.05
CA VAL A 51 6.55 -0.14 -0.24
C VAL A 51 6.20 -0.50 1.20
N HIS A 52 6.61 -1.69 1.63
CA HIS A 52 6.54 -2.09 3.03
C HIS A 52 7.65 -1.37 3.81
N MET A 53 7.38 -0.12 4.22
CA MET A 53 8.19 0.54 5.25
C MET A 53 7.77 0.01 6.62
N GLN A 54 8.62 -0.82 7.21
CA GLN A 54 8.38 -1.42 8.52
C GLN A 54 8.79 -0.44 9.62
N ALA A 55 7.97 -0.33 10.67
CA ALA A 55 8.36 0.35 11.89
C ALA A 55 9.63 -0.29 12.47
N LEU A 56 10.45 0.50 13.18
CA LEU A 56 11.62 -0.04 13.90
C LEU A 56 11.17 -1.22 14.78
N PRO A 57 11.87 -2.37 14.73
CA PRO A 57 11.49 -3.55 15.48
C PRO A 57 11.53 -3.27 16.98
N ARG A 58 10.61 -3.91 17.72
CA ARG A 58 10.68 -3.92 19.18
C ARG A 58 11.90 -4.74 19.60
N ALA A 59 12.84 -4.09 20.28
CA ALA A 59 13.86 -4.80 21.03
C ALA A 59 13.19 -5.48 22.23
N SER A 60 13.51 -6.76 22.43
CA SER A 60 12.94 -7.59 23.48
C SER A 60 13.66 -7.34 24.81
N GLU A 61 12.91 -7.40 25.91
CA GLU A 61 13.47 -7.36 27.25
C GLU A 61 14.28 -8.62 27.55
N VAL A 62 15.38 -8.47 28.29
CA VAL A 62 16.09 -9.62 28.84
C VAL A 62 15.43 -10.00 30.15
N LEU A 63 14.67 -11.09 30.12
CA LEU A 63 14.18 -11.75 31.32
C LEU A 63 15.26 -12.72 31.81
N ILE A 64 16.06 -12.29 32.79
CA ILE A 64 16.87 -13.23 33.57
C ILE A 64 15.88 -14.06 34.41
N PRO A 65 15.89 -15.41 34.33
CA PRO A 65 14.89 -16.23 35.01
C PRO A 65 14.83 -15.90 36.50
N GLN A 66 13.63 -15.69 37.08
CA GLN A 66 13.51 -15.31 38.49
C GLN A 66 14.05 -16.38 39.46
N ASP A 67 14.10 -17.63 39.00
CA ASP A 67 14.71 -18.77 39.67
C ASP A 67 16.22 -18.57 39.89
N PHE A 68 16.86 -17.63 39.18
CA PHE A 68 18.24 -17.20 39.40
C PHE A 68 18.38 -16.15 40.51
N VAL A 69 17.32 -15.45 40.92
CA VAL A 69 17.41 -14.36 41.91
C VAL A 69 17.29 -14.89 43.34
N LYS A 70 16.57 -16.00 43.53
CA LYS A 70 16.46 -16.67 44.83
C LYS A 70 17.47 -17.80 44.89
N GLY A 71 18.58 -17.62 45.61
CA GLY A 71 19.57 -18.67 45.87
C GLY A 71 19.05 -19.80 46.79
N GLU A 72 17.82 -20.27 46.59
CA GLU A 72 17.26 -21.38 47.36
C GLU A 72 17.70 -22.70 46.73
N ALA A 73 18.53 -23.42 47.46
CA ALA A 73 18.92 -24.79 47.13
C ALA A 73 17.71 -25.72 47.29
N HIS A 74 16.96 -25.93 46.22
CA HIS A 74 16.02 -27.05 46.17
C HIS A 74 16.78 -28.37 45.91
N PRO A 75 16.44 -29.47 46.61
CA PRO A 75 16.93 -30.80 46.24
C PRO A 75 16.45 -31.14 44.82
N PRO A 76 17.22 -31.89 44.02
CA PRO A 76 16.94 -32.06 42.61
C PRO A 76 15.63 -32.85 42.41
N PRO A 77 14.57 -32.29 41.79
CA PRO A 77 13.59 -33.12 41.13
C PRO A 77 14.27 -33.82 39.94
N ALA A 78 13.84 -35.05 39.66
CA ALA A 78 14.34 -35.85 38.55
C ALA A 78 14.44 -35.03 37.27
N LEU A 79 15.59 -35.14 36.60
CA LEU A 79 16.00 -34.48 35.36
C LEU A 79 14.85 -34.35 34.35
N SER A 80 14.17 -33.20 34.36
CA SER A 80 13.68 -32.55 33.16
C SER A 80 14.38 -31.20 33.11
N VAL A 81 15.54 -31.17 32.45
CA VAL A 81 16.17 -29.91 32.04
C VAL A 81 15.11 -29.17 31.23
N PRO A 82 14.62 -27.99 31.66
CA PRO A 82 13.78 -27.17 30.80
C PRO A 82 14.60 -26.91 29.55
N HIS A 83 14.12 -27.40 28.41
CA HIS A 83 14.77 -27.19 27.14
C HIS A 83 14.91 -25.67 26.97
N ILE A 84 16.15 -25.17 26.82
CA ILE A 84 16.43 -23.74 26.59
C ILE A 84 15.64 -23.18 25.39
N SER A 85 15.13 -24.05 24.51
CA SER A 85 14.19 -23.67 23.45
C SER A 85 12.86 -23.07 23.93
N ASP A 86 12.44 -23.25 25.20
CA ASP A 86 11.22 -22.64 25.74
C ASP A 86 11.45 -21.21 26.27
N VAL A 87 12.66 -20.87 26.71
CA VAL A 87 13.05 -19.46 26.98
C VAL A 87 13.27 -18.72 25.65
N SER A 88 13.76 -19.42 24.62
CA SER A 88 13.89 -18.86 23.27
C SER A 88 12.55 -18.65 22.53
N ARG A 89 11.42 -19.18 23.03
CA ARG A 89 10.08 -19.01 22.41
C ARG A 89 9.29 -17.79 22.89
N ILE A 90 9.79 -17.04 23.87
CA ILE A 90 9.16 -15.78 24.33
C ILE A 90 9.63 -14.58 23.48
N PHE A 91 10.66 -14.77 22.65
CA PHE A 91 11.11 -13.76 21.72
C PHE A 91 10.28 -13.84 20.44
N ALA A 92 9.25 -12.97 20.37
CA ALA A 92 8.55 -12.70 19.12
C ALA A 92 9.60 -12.43 18.01
N PRO A 93 9.37 -12.90 16.77
CA PRO A 93 10.33 -12.74 15.69
C PRO A 93 10.69 -11.26 15.57
N THR A 94 11.94 -10.96 15.92
CA THR A 94 12.54 -9.66 15.68
C THR A 94 12.53 -9.50 14.18
N ILE A 95 11.62 -8.68 13.67
CA ILE A 95 11.69 -8.17 12.31
C ILE A 95 13.09 -7.58 12.19
N ALA A 96 13.92 -8.18 11.35
CA ALA A 96 15.27 -7.71 11.12
C ALA A 96 15.18 -6.25 10.64
N ALA A 97 15.63 -5.31 11.47
CA ALA A 97 15.92 -3.94 11.04
C ALA A 97 17.10 -3.99 10.08
N GLY A 98 16.81 -4.34 8.84
CA GLY A 98 17.66 -4.01 7.72
C GLY A 98 17.33 -2.61 7.25
N ALA A 99 18.39 -1.82 7.07
CA ALA A 99 18.50 -0.70 6.16
C ALA A 99 17.88 0.64 6.61
N SER A 100 18.62 1.66 6.22
CA SER A 100 18.27 3.06 6.20
C SER A 100 16.81 3.31 5.87
N SER A 101 16.18 4.27 6.56
CA SER A 101 15.07 4.94 5.92
C SER A 101 15.69 5.81 4.83
N ASP A 102 15.28 5.53 3.59
CA ASP A 102 15.65 6.27 2.39
C ASP A 102 14.39 7.01 1.89
N ILE A 103 13.63 7.62 2.81
CA ILE A 103 12.34 8.27 2.49
C ILE A 103 12.58 9.53 1.66
N GLY A 104 13.62 10.30 1.98
CA GLY A 104 14.04 11.46 1.21
C GLY A 104 14.43 11.07 -0.21
N ILE A 105 15.18 9.97 -0.37
CA ILE A 105 15.54 9.42 -1.69
C ILE A 105 14.27 8.95 -2.42
N TYR A 106 13.39 8.22 -1.74
CA TYR A 106 12.10 7.80 -2.28
C TYR A 106 11.35 9.00 -2.84
N LEU A 107 11.10 10.06 -2.06
CA LEU A 107 10.35 11.22 -2.55
C LEU A 107 11.02 11.95 -3.71
N ARG A 108 12.36 11.93 -3.81
CA ARG A 108 13.10 12.55 -4.92
C ARG A 108 13.06 11.70 -6.20
N ASP A 109 13.19 10.38 -6.06
CA ASP A 109 13.43 9.46 -7.17
C ASP A 109 12.14 8.71 -7.62
N HIS A 110 11.07 8.73 -6.83
CA HIS A 110 9.89 7.90 -7.12
C HIS A 110 9.08 8.37 -8.34
N THR A 111 8.55 7.37 -9.04
CA THR A 111 8.18 7.40 -10.45
C THR A 111 6.81 7.98 -10.77
N VAL A 112 5.90 8.10 -9.79
CA VAL A 112 4.52 8.56 -10.07
C VAL A 112 4.47 10.02 -10.53
N LEU A 113 5.23 10.92 -9.89
CA LEU A 113 5.29 12.32 -10.34
C LEU A 113 6.05 12.45 -11.66
N VAL A 114 7.07 11.61 -11.87
CA VAL A 114 7.80 11.52 -13.15
C VAL A 114 6.86 11.11 -14.28
N ASP A 115 5.95 10.15 -14.05
CA ASP A 115 4.98 9.73 -15.05
C ASP A 115 3.93 10.81 -15.34
N ALA A 116 3.45 11.51 -14.30
CA ALA A 116 2.60 12.69 -14.50
C ALA A 116 3.34 13.78 -15.31
N ALA A 117 4.60 14.04 -15.00
CA ALA A 117 5.43 15.02 -15.71
C ALA A 117 5.63 14.65 -17.18
N LYS A 118 5.87 13.36 -17.50
CA LYS A 118 5.94 12.88 -18.90
C LYS A 118 4.66 13.18 -19.68
N ILE A 119 3.50 13.01 -19.05
CA ILE A 119 2.21 13.30 -19.68
C ILE A 119 2.02 14.81 -19.87
N VAL A 120 2.22 15.60 -18.82
CA VAL A 120 2.01 17.06 -18.84
C VAL A 120 2.98 17.79 -19.79
N ASN A 121 4.21 17.27 -19.94
CA ASN A 121 5.23 17.81 -20.83
C ASN A 121 5.19 17.19 -22.25
N GLY A 122 4.32 16.22 -22.49
CA GLY A 122 4.17 15.55 -23.78
C GLY A 122 3.49 16.43 -24.83
N THR A 123 3.79 16.21 -26.11
CA THR A 123 3.22 16.96 -27.24
C THR A 123 1.69 16.88 -27.26
N SER A 124 1.10 15.70 -27.03
CA SER A 124 -0.35 15.52 -26.99
C SER A 124 -1.04 16.40 -25.94
N PHE A 125 -0.39 16.66 -24.80
CA PHE A 125 -0.94 17.58 -23.80
C PHE A 125 -0.87 19.04 -24.26
N THR A 126 0.19 19.43 -24.98
CA THR A 126 0.33 20.79 -25.53
C THR A 126 -0.68 21.13 -26.62
N GLU A 127 -1.25 20.12 -27.27
CA GLU A 127 -2.30 20.26 -28.30
C GLU A 127 -3.70 20.45 -27.70
N LEU A 128 -3.89 20.17 -26.41
CA LEU A 128 -5.18 20.37 -25.73
C LEU A 128 -5.59 21.87 -25.71
N PRO A 129 -6.88 22.20 -25.66
CA PRO A 129 -7.30 23.58 -25.46
C PRO A 129 -6.73 24.19 -24.17
N SER A 130 -6.34 25.47 -24.21
CA SER A 130 -5.66 26.14 -23.08
C SER A 130 -6.48 26.15 -21.78
N HIS A 131 -7.81 26.19 -21.89
CA HIS A 131 -8.72 26.13 -20.74
C HIS A 131 -8.75 24.75 -20.06
N VAL A 132 -8.37 23.69 -20.77
CA VAL A 132 -8.20 22.33 -20.23
C VAL A 132 -6.78 22.16 -19.68
N GLN A 133 -5.76 22.64 -20.39
CA GLN A 133 -4.36 22.54 -19.95
C GLN A 133 -4.10 23.23 -18.62
N ARG A 134 -4.60 24.47 -18.46
CA ARG A 134 -4.27 25.34 -17.31
C ARG A 134 -4.61 24.70 -15.95
N PRO A 135 -5.83 24.20 -15.69
CA PRO A 135 -6.15 23.57 -14.41
C PRO A 135 -5.30 22.33 -14.13
N LEU A 136 -5.09 21.47 -15.13
CA LEU A 136 -4.29 20.23 -14.97
C LEU A 136 -2.81 20.53 -14.70
N LYS A 137 -2.22 21.52 -15.38
CA LYS A 137 -0.86 22.02 -15.10
C LYS A 137 -0.76 22.64 -13.71
N SER A 138 -1.74 23.46 -13.32
CA SER A 138 -1.77 24.07 -11.98
C SER A 138 -1.85 23.01 -10.89
N GLU A 139 -2.63 21.95 -11.08
CA GLU A 139 -2.73 20.86 -10.14
C GLU A 139 -1.43 20.04 -10.08
N PHE A 140 -0.79 19.75 -11.22
CA PHE A 140 0.53 19.12 -11.24
C PHE A 140 1.56 19.90 -10.39
N VAL A 141 1.64 21.23 -10.58
CA VAL A 141 2.53 22.10 -9.79
C VAL A 141 2.15 22.07 -8.31
N SER A 142 0.86 22.02 -7.96
CA SER A 142 0.41 21.84 -6.58
C SER A 142 0.94 20.55 -5.96
N ARG A 143 0.86 19.41 -6.68
CA ARG A 143 1.40 18.13 -6.22
C ARG A 143 2.92 18.15 -6.08
N GLU A 144 3.61 18.86 -6.96
CA GLU A 144 5.06 19.04 -6.84
C GLU A 144 5.42 19.84 -5.58
N ASN A 145 4.68 20.91 -5.29
CA ASN A 145 4.87 21.71 -4.09
C ASN A 145 4.56 20.91 -2.82
N GLU A 146 3.46 20.13 -2.80
CA GLU A 146 3.13 19.23 -1.69
C GLU A 146 4.27 18.25 -1.40
N ARG A 147 4.83 17.61 -2.43
CA ARG A 147 6.03 16.75 -2.29
C ARG A 147 7.19 17.52 -1.68
N ASN A 148 7.50 18.70 -2.21
CA ASN A 148 8.65 19.50 -1.75
C ASN A 148 8.51 19.91 -0.29
N LEU A 149 7.29 20.13 0.21
CA LEU A 149 7.03 20.43 1.61
C LEU A 149 7.26 19.23 2.54
N MET A 150 7.20 17.99 2.03
CA MET A 150 7.49 16.77 2.79
C MET A 150 9.00 16.45 2.86
N LEU A 151 9.82 16.97 1.94
CA LEU A 151 11.26 16.65 1.87
C LEU A 151 12.04 16.99 3.15
N PRO A 152 11.88 18.17 3.79
CA PRO A 152 12.60 18.46 5.03
C PRO A 152 12.25 17.51 6.17
N GLU A 153 10.99 17.07 6.24
CA GLU A 153 10.53 16.09 7.23
C GLU A 153 11.13 14.70 6.95
N ALA A 154 11.13 14.27 5.68
CA ALA A 154 11.75 13.02 5.24
C ALA A 154 13.26 13.00 5.53
N ASP A 155 13.97 14.06 5.17
CA ASP A 155 15.42 14.19 5.42
C ASP A 155 15.70 14.15 6.94
N TRP A 156 14.83 14.77 7.77
CA TRP A 156 14.96 14.70 9.24
C TRP A 156 14.74 13.28 9.78
N VAL A 157 13.71 12.58 9.30
CA VAL A 157 13.45 11.18 9.67
C VAL A 157 14.64 10.31 9.30
N ASP A 158 15.16 10.44 8.07
CA ASP A 158 16.33 9.71 7.60
C ASP A 158 17.58 9.99 8.44
N ASP A 159 17.85 11.25 8.78
CA ASP A 159 18.97 11.62 9.67
C ASP A 159 18.82 11.00 11.07
N GLN A 160 17.63 11.08 11.68
CA GLN A 160 17.41 10.48 13.00
C GLN A 160 17.56 8.97 12.99
N ALA A 161 17.02 8.29 11.98
CA ALA A 161 17.11 6.84 11.83
C ALA A 161 18.56 6.40 11.64
N ASN A 162 19.27 7.04 10.72
CA ASN A 162 20.60 6.60 10.28
C ASN A 162 21.71 7.02 11.25
N ASN A 163 21.72 8.28 11.68
CA ASN A 163 22.86 8.84 12.41
C ASN A 163 22.69 8.70 13.93
N ARG A 164 21.50 8.97 14.46
CA ARG A 164 21.27 9.00 15.91
C ARG A 164 20.82 7.65 16.47
N LEU A 165 19.70 7.14 15.98
CA LEU A 165 19.06 5.93 16.53
C LEU A 165 19.77 4.65 16.04
N GLY A 166 20.26 4.64 14.80
CA GLY A 166 20.94 3.48 14.22
C GLY A 166 22.18 3.03 15.00
N SER A 167 23.05 3.97 15.37
CA SER A 167 24.26 3.68 16.15
C SER A 167 23.95 3.20 17.57
N TRP A 168 22.95 3.79 18.23
CA TRP A 168 22.48 3.35 19.55
C TRP A 168 21.88 1.95 19.48
N LYS A 169 20.99 1.70 18.52
CA LYS A 169 20.39 0.38 18.33
C LYS A 169 21.46 -0.70 18.13
N LYS A 170 22.45 -0.45 17.26
CA LYS A 170 23.56 -1.38 17.01
C LYS A 170 24.34 -1.70 18.30
N ARG A 171 24.54 -0.71 19.17
CA ARG A 171 25.18 -0.91 20.47
C ARG A 171 24.33 -1.79 21.39
N LEU A 172 23.02 -1.53 21.49
CA LEU A 172 22.09 -2.35 22.28
C LEU A 172 22.05 -3.80 21.77
N ASP A 173 21.98 -4.00 20.45
CA ASP A 173 21.97 -5.34 19.84
C ASP A 173 23.25 -6.12 20.21
N MET A 174 24.42 -5.47 20.16
CA MET A 174 25.69 -6.06 20.54
C MET A 174 25.79 -6.34 22.06
N GLN A 175 25.25 -5.47 22.91
CA GLN A 175 25.18 -5.72 24.35
C GLN A 175 24.30 -6.93 24.66
N LEU A 176 23.15 -7.06 23.99
CA LEU A 176 22.25 -8.20 24.13
C LEU A 176 22.94 -9.51 23.73
N GLU A 177 23.59 -9.56 22.56
CA GLU A 177 24.31 -10.74 22.08
C GLU A 177 25.42 -11.18 23.05
N ASN A 178 26.16 -10.22 23.62
CA ASN A 178 27.18 -10.49 24.63
C ASN A 178 26.56 -11.07 25.91
N LEU A 179 25.46 -10.49 26.42
CA LEU A 179 24.75 -10.98 27.60
C LEU A 179 24.22 -12.40 27.40
N GLU A 180 23.63 -12.69 26.24
CA GLU A 180 23.14 -14.03 25.89
C GLU A 180 24.27 -15.05 25.81
N THR A 181 25.40 -14.67 25.23
CA THR A 181 26.58 -15.54 25.11
C THR A 181 27.17 -15.86 26.48
N GLU A 182 27.35 -14.86 27.34
CA GLU A 182 27.85 -15.08 28.70
C GLU A 182 26.86 -15.85 29.58
N THR A 183 25.56 -15.61 29.43
CA THR A 183 24.52 -16.38 30.15
C THR A 183 24.58 -17.85 29.76
N ARG A 184 24.75 -18.18 28.48
CA ARG A 184 24.94 -19.57 28.03
C ARG A 184 26.20 -20.19 28.63
N ALA A 185 27.30 -19.45 28.70
CA ALA A 185 28.54 -19.93 29.32
C ALA A 185 28.35 -20.22 30.83
N TYR A 186 27.71 -19.30 31.56
CA TYR A 186 27.37 -19.47 32.97
C TYR A 186 26.54 -20.75 33.21
N VAL A 187 25.52 -20.99 32.38
CA VAL A 187 24.66 -22.19 32.51
C VAL A 187 25.48 -23.48 32.39
N VAL A 188 26.39 -23.55 31.41
CA VAL A 188 27.26 -24.71 31.21
C VAL A 188 28.20 -24.91 32.39
N GLU A 189 28.87 -23.85 32.87
CA GLU A 189 29.79 -23.95 34.00
C GLU A 189 29.07 -24.32 35.31
N ASN A 190 27.89 -23.74 35.55
CA ASN A 190 27.09 -24.06 36.73
C ASN A 190 26.62 -25.53 36.71
N ALA A 191 26.23 -26.07 35.56
CA ALA A 191 25.89 -27.49 35.43
C ALA A 191 27.12 -28.39 35.71
N GLN A 192 28.30 -28.02 35.22
CA GLN A 192 29.54 -28.73 35.53
C GLN A 192 29.87 -28.68 37.02
N HIS A 193 29.73 -27.53 37.66
CA HIS A 193 29.87 -27.37 39.10
C HIS A 193 28.95 -28.32 39.87
N GLN A 194 27.64 -28.30 39.55
CA GLN A 194 26.66 -29.18 40.18
C GLN A 194 27.01 -30.66 40.03
N SER A 195 27.48 -31.08 38.85
CA SER A 195 27.86 -32.47 38.60
C SER A 195 29.07 -32.94 39.44
N ARG A 196 29.96 -32.03 39.83
CA ARG A 196 31.16 -32.33 40.63
C ARG A 196 30.91 -32.25 42.13
N CYS A 197 30.01 -31.37 42.54
CA CYS A 197 29.83 -30.99 43.94
C CYS A 197 28.69 -31.71 44.65
N ASN A 198 27.87 -32.49 43.95
CA ASN A 198 26.69 -33.14 44.53
C ASN A 198 26.64 -34.68 44.28
N PRO A 199 27.16 -35.51 45.22
CA PRO A 199 27.98 -35.13 46.37
C PRO A 199 29.46 -34.94 45.98
N ALA A 200 30.18 -34.09 46.71
CA ALA A 200 31.63 -34.01 46.59
C ALA A 200 32.28 -35.32 47.10
N PRO A 201 33.21 -35.94 46.34
CA PRO A 201 33.79 -37.24 46.67
C PRO A 201 34.80 -37.20 47.83
N ASP A 202 35.40 -36.04 48.09
CA ASP A 202 36.42 -35.85 49.11
C ASP A 202 36.48 -34.39 49.62
N GLU A 203 37.25 -34.17 50.68
CA GLU A 203 37.41 -32.86 51.34
C GLU A 203 38.05 -31.80 50.42
N ASN A 204 39.03 -32.18 49.61
CA ASN A 204 39.67 -31.28 48.65
C ASN A 204 38.66 -30.78 47.60
N THR A 205 37.83 -31.69 47.08
CA THR A 205 36.77 -31.36 46.12
C THR A 205 35.70 -30.49 46.79
N TYR A 206 35.34 -30.77 48.04
CA TYR A 206 34.41 -29.94 48.79
C TYR A 206 34.92 -28.50 48.98
N ASP A 207 36.20 -28.31 49.30
CA ASP A 207 36.79 -26.98 49.41
C ASP A 207 36.90 -26.25 48.06
N TRP A 208 37.16 -26.97 46.97
CA TRP A 208 37.06 -26.43 45.63
C TRP A 208 35.63 -25.97 45.32
N CYS A 209 34.64 -26.81 45.62
CA CYS A 209 33.22 -26.50 45.43
C CYS A 209 32.80 -25.23 46.16
N LYS A 210 33.24 -25.01 47.41
CA LYS A 210 32.96 -23.75 48.11
C LYS A 210 33.47 -22.51 47.37
N LYS A 211 34.72 -22.56 46.89
CA LYS A 211 35.35 -21.44 46.18
C LYS A 211 34.69 -21.20 44.82
N ASP A 212 34.44 -22.27 44.08
CA ASP A 212 33.82 -22.18 42.76
C ASP A 212 32.37 -21.72 42.84
N HIS A 213 31.62 -22.13 43.88
CA HIS A 213 30.28 -21.63 44.12
C HIS A 213 30.27 -20.12 44.36
N ALA A 214 31.18 -19.60 45.19
CA ALA A 214 31.30 -18.16 45.42
C ALA A 214 31.64 -17.39 44.12
N ARG A 215 32.51 -17.96 43.27
CA ARG A 215 32.83 -17.39 41.95
C ARG A 215 31.60 -17.36 41.03
N LEU A 216 30.85 -18.46 40.94
CA LEU A 216 29.63 -18.53 40.15
C LEU A 216 28.57 -17.56 40.67
N ASP A 217 28.44 -17.41 41.99
CA ASP A 217 27.52 -16.44 42.57
C ASP A 217 27.89 -15.00 42.22
N ASP A 218 29.16 -14.63 42.29
CA ASP A 218 29.64 -13.31 41.86
C ASP A 218 29.38 -13.08 40.36
N TRP A 219 29.64 -14.09 39.52
CA TRP A 219 29.35 -14.01 38.08
C TRP A 219 27.85 -13.82 37.82
N ARG A 220 26.99 -14.58 38.51
CA ARG A 220 25.53 -14.44 38.43
C ARG A 220 25.09 -13.03 38.81
N GLN A 221 25.59 -12.49 39.92
CA GLN A 221 25.26 -11.13 40.35
C GLN A 221 25.74 -10.08 39.35
N ASN A 222 26.92 -10.26 38.76
CA ASN A 222 27.46 -9.38 37.72
C ASN A 222 26.60 -9.40 36.44
N LEU A 223 26.22 -10.59 35.97
CA LEU A 223 25.29 -10.77 34.85
C LEU A 223 23.95 -10.07 35.13
N GLY A 224 23.40 -10.25 36.34
CA GLY A 224 22.19 -9.57 36.80
C GLY A 224 22.28 -8.06 36.66
N LYS A 225 23.31 -7.44 37.26
CA LYS A 225 23.52 -5.98 37.22
C LYS A 225 23.65 -5.44 35.79
N ARG A 226 24.32 -6.18 34.90
CA ARG A 226 24.47 -5.77 33.49
C ARG A 226 23.18 -5.94 32.71
N GLY A 227 22.38 -6.98 32.99
CA GLY A 227 21.04 -7.15 32.44
C GLY A 227 20.12 -6.00 32.85
N ASP A 228 20.12 -5.61 34.12
CA ASP A 228 19.35 -4.45 34.61
C ASP A 228 19.78 -3.15 33.92
N ALA A 229 21.09 -2.93 33.79
CA ALA A 229 21.62 -1.76 33.08
C ALA A 229 21.20 -1.72 31.60
N TYR A 230 21.25 -2.87 30.91
CA TYR A 230 20.75 -3.01 29.54
C TYR A 230 19.26 -2.68 29.44
N ASN A 231 18.43 -3.20 30.34
CA ASN A 231 16.98 -2.94 30.34
C ASN A 231 16.68 -1.44 30.58
N ILE A 232 17.44 -0.76 31.43
CA ILE A 232 17.34 0.69 31.61
C ILE A 232 17.71 1.45 30.31
N GLU A 233 18.82 1.09 29.66
CA GLU A 233 19.24 1.72 28.40
C GLU A 233 18.22 1.46 27.27
N LEU A 234 17.62 0.27 27.25
CA LEU A 234 16.56 -0.12 26.31
C LEU A 234 15.29 0.72 26.50
N GLU A 235 14.85 0.96 27.75
CA GLU A 235 13.71 1.83 28.01
C GLU A 235 13.97 3.27 27.58
N GLN A 236 15.18 3.80 27.83
CA GLN A 236 15.57 5.12 27.34
C GLN A 236 15.54 5.20 25.81
N PHE A 237 16.03 4.16 25.13
CA PHE A 237 15.93 4.06 23.67
C PHE A 237 14.47 4.04 23.20
N ARG A 238 13.59 3.28 23.85
CA ARG A 238 12.14 3.23 23.53
C ARG A 238 11.48 4.61 23.66
N GLU A 239 11.81 5.37 24.70
CA GLU A 239 11.30 6.73 24.88
C GLU A 239 11.81 7.69 23.79
N GLU A 240 13.08 7.60 23.41
CA GLU A 240 13.69 8.44 22.37
C GLU A 240 13.17 8.12 20.96
N VAL A 241 12.82 6.85 20.69
CA VAL A 241 12.23 6.40 19.42
C VAL A 241 10.76 6.83 19.27
N ARG A 242 10.04 7.06 20.38
CA ARG A 242 8.61 7.40 20.35
C ARG A 242 8.28 8.65 19.50
N PRO A 243 8.92 9.83 19.68
CA PRO A 243 8.64 11.00 18.85
C PRO A 243 8.99 10.77 17.38
N TYR A 244 10.04 9.99 17.10
CA TYR A 244 10.41 9.59 15.74
C TYR A 244 9.30 8.78 15.08
N ASN A 245 8.79 7.72 15.74
CA ASN A 245 7.73 6.87 15.19
C ASN A 245 6.44 7.66 14.90
N SER A 246 6.09 8.62 15.76
CA SER A 246 4.93 9.49 15.57
C SER A 246 5.07 10.37 14.31
N ARG A 247 6.25 10.98 14.13
CA ARG A 247 6.57 11.80 12.95
C ARG A 247 6.62 10.98 11.68
N LEU A 248 7.32 9.83 11.71
CA LEU A 248 7.37 8.88 10.60
C LEU A 248 5.96 8.48 10.15
N LYS A 249 5.09 8.09 11.10
CA LYS A 249 3.70 7.73 10.76
C LYS A 249 2.97 8.89 10.08
N THR A 250 3.09 10.09 10.63
CA THR A 250 2.43 11.28 10.07
C THR A 250 2.93 11.58 8.66
N LEU A 251 4.23 11.45 8.43
CA LEU A 251 4.84 11.61 7.11
C LEU A 251 4.33 10.55 6.13
N LEU A 252 4.29 9.27 6.52
CA LEU A 252 3.77 8.19 5.67
C LEU A 252 2.30 8.41 5.29
N ASP A 253 1.47 8.89 6.20
CA ASP A 253 0.08 9.24 5.90
C ASP A 253 -0.02 10.39 4.86
N LEU A 254 0.86 11.40 4.96
CA LEU A 254 0.94 12.49 3.99
C LEU A 254 1.41 12.01 2.61
N ILE A 255 2.44 11.15 2.56
CA ILE A 255 2.96 10.56 1.32
C ILE A 255 1.85 9.76 0.63
N GLN A 256 1.14 8.91 1.37
CA GLN A 256 0.06 8.11 0.81
C GLN A 256 -1.07 8.98 0.24
N ALA A 257 -1.46 10.05 0.94
CA ALA A 257 -2.47 10.98 0.47
C ALA A 257 -2.01 11.72 -0.81
N TRP A 258 -0.75 12.16 -0.84
CA TRP A 258 -0.14 12.79 -2.01
C TRP A 258 -0.09 11.85 -3.22
N GLU A 259 0.35 10.60 -3.04
CA GLU A 259 0.41 9.60 -4.12
C GLU A 259 -0.96 9.34 -4.72
N ASN A 260 -1.99 9.18 -3.88
CA ASN A 260 -3.37 9.04 -4.35
C ASN A 260 -3.81 10.26 -5.17
N GLY A 261 -3.42 11.46 -4.76
CA GLY A 261 -3.66 12.69 -5.51
C GLY A 261 -2.95 12.72 -6.87
N VAL A 262 -1.71 12.25 -6.95
CA VAL A 262 -0.95 12.15 -8.22
C VAL A 262 -1.55 11.09 -9.14
N LEU A 263 -1.92 9.92 -8.61
CA LEU A 263 -2.56 8.85 -9.40
C LEU A 263 -3.91 9.30 -9.97
N ASP A 264 -4.72 10.02 -9.19
CA ASP A 264 -5.97 10.60 -9.69
C ASP A 264 -5.71 11.63 -10.81
N LEU A 265 -4.70 12.49 -10.65
CA LEU A 265 -4.30 13.43 -11.70
C LEU A 265 -3.87 12.69 -12.98
N ILE A 266 -3.04 11.64 -12.88
CA ILE A 266 -2.63 10.81 -14.02
C ILE A 266 -3.84 10.20 -14.72
N ARG A 267 -4.80 9.67 -13.95
CA ARG A 267 -6.04 9.11 -14.48
C ARG A 267 -6.83 10.16 -15.26
N ARG A 268 -7.02 11.36 -14.71
CA ARG A 268 -7.71 12.47 -15.40
C ARG A 268 -6.96 12.94 -16.63
N LEU A 269 -5.64 13.08 -16.57
CA LEU A 269 -4.81 13.41 -17.73
C LEU A 269 -5.00 12.40 -18.86
N LYS A 270 -4.93 11.09 -18.55
CA LYS A 270 -5.16 10.02 -19.53
C LYS A 270 -6.57 10.06 -20.11
N LEU A 271 -7.59 10.29 -19.27
CA LEU A 271 -8.97 10.42 -19.71
C LEU A 271 -9.13 11.61 -20.67
N THR A 272 -8.64 12.79 -20.30
CA THR A 272 -8.70 13.99 -21.15
C THR A 272 -7.97 13.80 -22.48
N LEU A 273 -6.78 13.18 -22.47
CA LEU A 273 -6.05 12.87 -23.70
C LEU A 273 -6.77 11.84 -24.56
N SER A 274 -7.45 10.86 -23.94
CA SER A 274 -8.28 9.92 -24.66
C SER A 274 -9.50 10.62 -25.28
N GLU A 275 -10.16 11.54 -24.59
CA GLU A 275 -11.34 12.26 -25.10
C GLU A 275 -11.05 13.05 -26.37
N THR A 276 -9.85 13.62 -26.50
CA THR A 276 -9.43 14.35 -27.71
C THR A 276 -9.10 13.45 -28.90
N GLY A 277 -8.90 12.16 -28.65
CA GLY A 277 -8.48 11.17 -29.63
C GLY A 277 -7.05 11.40 -30.16
N THR A 278 -6.44 10.35 -30.69
CA THR A 278 -5.11 10.35 -31.33
C THR A 278 -5.15 10.53 -32.83
N CYS A 279 -6.34 10.43 -33.44
CA CYS A 279 -6.51 10.57 -34.88
C CYS A 279 -6.29 12.00 -35.34
N THR A 280 -5.67 12.17 -36.52
CA THR A 280 -5.77 13.44 -37.26
C THR A 280 -7.22 13.71 -37.65
N LYS A 281 -7.56 14.96 -37.97
CA LYS A 281 -8.90 15.32 -38.43
C LYS A 281 -9.29 14.55 -39.67
N GLU A 282 -8.36 14.33 -40.60
CA GLU A 282 -8.55 13.59 -41.84
C GLU A 282 -8.81 12.11 -41.57
N GLN A 283 -8.04 11.47 -40.67
CA GLN A 283 -8.25 10.08 -40.26
C GLN A 283 -9.61 9.91 -39.59
N HIS A 284 -9.93 10.78 -38.63
CA HIS A 284 -11.22 10.75 -37.94
C HIS A 284 -12.37 10.95 -38.94
N ARG A 285 -12.21 11.85 -39.92
CA ARG A 285 -13.21 12.08 -40.97
C ARG A 285 -13.45 10.83 -41.81
N GLN A 286 -12.40 10.16 -42.27
CA GLN A 286 -12.52 8.93 -43.07
C GLN A 286 -13.24 7.81 -42.30
N LEU A 287 -12.92 7.65 -41.02
CA LEU A 287 -13.58 6.65 -40.18
C LEU A 287 -15.04 7.03 -39.89
N GLN A 288 -15.33 8.31 -39.70
CA GLN A 288 -16.70 8.81 -39.56
C GLN A 288 -17.52 8.62 -40.84
N ASP A 289 -16.92 8.81 -42.01
CA ASP A 289 -17.56 8.55 -43.31
C ASP A 289 -17.86 7.04 -43.48
N ASP A 290 -16.98 6.15 -43.01
CA ASP A 290 -17.23 4.70 -42.97
C ASP A 290 -18.38 4.34 -42.00
N VAL A 291 -18.43 4.97 -40.82
CA VAL A 291 -19.56 4.84 -39.89
C VAL A 291 -20.84 5.33 -40.55
N ASP A 292 -20.84 6.48 -41.22
CA ASP A 292 -22.02 7.02 -41.87
C ASP A 292 -22.48 6.10 -43.02
N ALA A 293 -21.56 5.60 -43.85
CA ALA A 293 -21.85 4.67 -44.94
C ALA A 293 -22.42 3.32 -44.46
N LYS A 294 -22.01 2.83 -43.28
CA LYS A 294 -22.47 1.53 -42.73
C LYS A 294 -23.67 1.68 -41.79
N CYS A 295 -23.83 2.82 -41.13
CA CYS A 295 -24.81 3.01 -40.07
C CYS A 295 -26.02 3.87 -40.47
N LYS A 296 -25.89 4.79 -41.46
CA LYS A 296 -26.90 5.82 -41.77
C LYS A 296 -27.53 5.72 -43.17
N LYS A 297 -27.43 4.59 -43.89
CA LYS A 297 -28.13 4.43 -45.19
C LYS A 297 -29.65 4.58 -45.01
N GLU A 298 -30.21 5.71 -45.49
CA GLU A 298 -31.61 6.09 -45.24
C GLU A 298 -32.62 5.11 -45.84
N GLU A 299 -32.28 4.52 -46.98
CA GLU A 299 -33.15 3.57 -47.70
C GLU A 299 -33.37 2.28 -46.90
N GLU A 300 -32.52 2.00 -45.90
CA GLU A 300 -32.45 0.70 -45.22
C GLU A 300 -32.51 0.85 -43.70
N LYS A 301 -33.72 0.82 -43.13
CA LYS A 301 -33.91 0.87 -41.67
C LYS A 301 -33.19 -0.30 -40.99
N ARG A 302 -32.30 0.02 -40.05
CA ARG A 302 -31.51 -0.94 -39.25
C ARG A 302 -32.29 -1.69 -38.16
N ALA A 303 -33.51 -1.27 -37.88
CA ALA A 303 -34.35 -1.89 -36.87
C ALA A 303 -34.91 -3.23 -37.39
N CYS A 304 -34.56 -4.33 -36.73
CA CYS A 304 -35.20 -5.62 -36.94
C CYS A 304 -36.62 -5.63 -36.35
N ARG A 305 -37.59 -6.04 -37.15
CA ARG A 305 -39.03 -6.09 -36.80
C ARG A 305 -39.58 -7.49 -36.99
N GLY A 306 -40.56 -7.84 -36.16
CA GLY A 306 -41.19 -9.15 -36.17
C GLY A 306 -42.02 -9.49 -37.41
N ASN A 307 -42.23 -8.56 -38.35
CA ASN A 307 -42.92 -8.83 -39.61
C ASN A 307 -41.96 -8.99 -40.81
N GLN A 308 -40.66 -8.73 -40.66
CA GLN A 308 -39.67 -8.89 -41.75
C GLN A 308 -39.38 -10.36 -42.07
N GLU A 309 -39.21 -10.67 -43.35
CA GLU A 309 -38.80 -11.99 -43.81
C GLU A 309 -37.40 -12.39 -43.28
N CYS A 310 -37.15 -13.69 -43.17
CA CYS A 310 -35.90 -14.21 -42.60
C CYS A 310 -34.65 -13.77 -43.37
N GLY A 311 -34.72 -13.67 -44.70
CA GLY A 311 -33.62 -13.11 -45.52
C GLY A 311 -33.31 -11.67 -45.15
N VAL A 312 -34.36 -10.83 -44.98
CA VAL A 312 -34.24 -9.41 -44.60
C VAL A 312 -33.69 -9.26 -43.18
N LEU A 313 -34.12 -10.10 -42.23
CA LEU A 313 -33.59 -10.10 -40.86
C LEU A 313 -32.08 -10.42 -40.84
N ARG A 314 -31.64 -11.43 -41.59
CA ARG A 314 -30.22 -11.80 -41.71
C ARG A 314 -29.40 -10.69 -42.37
N GLN A 315 -29.88 -10.10 -43.46
CA GLN A 315 -29.22 -8.96 -44.10
C GLN A 315 -29.11 -7.76 -43.14
N THR A 316 -30.16 -7.49 -42.36
CA THR A 316 -30.15 -6.41 -41.36
C THR A 316 -29.19 -6.67 -40.21
N LEU A 317 -29.06 -7.93 -39.76
CA LEU A 317 -28.05 -8.35 -38.79
C LEU A 317 -26.64 -8.05 -39.31
N THR A 318 -26.31 -8.46 -40.55
CA THR A 318 -25.01 -8.19 -41.16
C THR A 318 -24.70 -6.69 -41.24
N ARG A 319 -25.69 -5.85 -41.57
CA ARG A 319 -25.53 -4.38 -41.54
C ARG A 319 -25.27 -3.85 -40.12
N ASN A 320 -25.99 -4.37 -39.13
CA ASN A 320 -25.80 -3.96 -37.73
C ASN A 320 -24.40 -4.35 -37.21
N GLN A 321 -23.89 -5.52 -37.59
CA GLN A 321 -22.51 -5.94 -37.32
C GLN A 321 -21.51 -5.00 -37.99
N ALA A 322 -21.67 -4.73 -39.29
CA ALA A 322 -20.78 -3.80 -40.00
C ALA A 322 -20.74 -2.39 -39.37
N CYS A 323 -21.88 -1.89 -38.89
CA CYS A 323 -21.91 -0.62 -38.15
C CYS A 323 -21.18 -0.70 -36.80
N TYR A 324 -21.38 -1.77 -36.03
CA TYR A 324 -20.67 -1.97 -34.77
C TYR A 324 -19.15 -2.00 -35.02
N ASP A 325 -18.70 -2.76 -36.01
CA ASP A 325 -17.29 -2.87 -36.38
C ASP A 325 -16.70 -1.51 -36.79
N ALA A 326 -17.44 -0.71 -37.56
CA ALA A 326 -16.99 0.63 -37.97
C ALA A 326 -16.85 1.59 -36.77
N ARG A 327 -17.83 1.59 -35.85
CA ARG A 327 -17.75 2.38 -34.62
C ARG A 327 -16.61 1.91 -33.74
N ARG A 328 -16.41 0.59 -33.63
CA ARG A 328 -15.31 0.00 -32.86
C ARG A 328 -13.96 0.40 -33.44
N LYS A 329 -13.84 0.45 -34.78
CA LYS A 329 -12.64 0.91 -35.46
C LYS A 329 -12.29 2.37 -35.14
N ILE A 330 -13.26 3.27 -35.00
CA ILE A 330 -12.99 4.63 -34.49
C ILE A 330 -12.37 4.58 -33.11
N VAL A 331 -12.97 3.80 -32.20
CA VAL A 331 -12.47 3.67 -30.81
C VAL A 331 -11.06 3.08 -30.77
N ASP A 332 -10.81 2.03 -31.55
CA ASP A 332 -9.51 1.37 -31.57
C ASP A 332 -8.42 2.27 -32.17
N VAL A 333 -8.71 2.95 -33.28
CA VAL A 333 -7.72 3.79 -34.00
C VAL A 333 -7.54 5.15 -33.34
N CYS A 334 -8.63 5.81 -32.96
CA CYS A 334 -8.60 7.18 -32.47
C CYS A 334 -8.57 7.28 -30.95
N TYR A 335 -8.94 6.23 -30.21
CA TYR A 335 -9.06 6.30 -28.75
C TYR A 335 -8.26 5.20 -28.06
N ASN A 336 -7.31 4.58 -28.77
CA ASN A 336 -6.46 3.49 -28.27
C ASN A 336 -7.26 2.36 -27.60
N GLY A 337 -8.46 2.06 -28.12
CA GLY A 337 -9.35 1.02 -27.61
C GLY A 337 -10.17 1.40 -26.37
N GLN A 338 -10.05 2.64 -25.86
CA GLN A 338 -10.80 3.14 -24.71
C GLN A 338 -11.91 4.11 -25.16
N PRO A 339 -13.17 3.66 -25.31
CA PRO A 339 -14.24 4.56 -25.74
C PRO A 339 -14.52 5.61 -24.67
N ASN A 340 -14.69 6.87 -25.08
CA ASN A 340 -15.32 7.88 -24.22
C ASN A 340 -16.84 7.61 -24.10
N GLU A 341 -17.53 8.37 -23.25
CA GLU A 341 -18.97 8.16 -22.96
C GLU A 341 -19.83 8.10 -24.22
N GLY A 342 -19.64 9.05 -25.16
CA GLY A 342 -20.41 9.09 -26.40
C GLY A 342 -20.15 7.90 -27.34
N HIS A 343 -18.88 7.49 -27.49
CA HIS A 343 -18.53 6.32 -28.30
C HIS A 343 -18.98 5.01 -27.65
N GLN A 344 -18.95 4.93 -26.31
CA GLN A 344 -19.45 3.79 -25.57
C GLN A 344 -20.96 3.61 -25.77
N GLN A 345 -21.75 4.68 -25.58
CA GLN A 345 -23.18 4.66 -25.83
C GLN A 345 -23.50 4.20 -27.26
N ALA A 346 -22.78 4.73 -28.24
CA ALA A 346 -22.93 4.38 -29.64
C ALA A 346 -22.62 2.89 -29.96
N LEU A 347 -21.61 2.31 -29.30
CA LEU A 347 -21.30 0.88 -29.39
C LEU A 347 -22.42 0.05 -28.78
N ASP A 348 -22.93 0.44 -27.61
CA ASP A 348 -24.01 -0.25 -26.91
C ASP A 348 -25.31 -0.23 -27.71
N GLU A 349 -25.66 0.90 -28.35
CA GLU A 349 -26.80 1.00 -29.26
C GLU A 349 -26.69 0.05 -30.45
N ALA A 350 -25.51 -0.03 -31.07
CA ALA A 350 -25.25 -0.94 -32.19
C ALA A 350 -25.33 -2.41 -31.74
N GLN A 351 -24.74 -2.75 -30.59
CA GLN A 351 -24.80 -4.09 -30.00
C GLN A 351 -26.24 -4.49 -29.66
N ASN A 352 -27.03 -3.58 -29.10
CA ASN A 352 -28.44 -3.80 -28.81
C ASN A 352 -29.26 -4.06 -30.08
N ALA A 353 -28.95 -3.40 -31.19
CA ALA A 353 -29.58 -3.66 -32.48
C ALA A 353 -29.24 -5.07 -33.01
N ILE A 354 -27.99 -5.51 -32.87
CA ILE A 354 -27.56 -6.89 -33.19
C ILE A 354 -28.37 -7.91 -32.38
N SER A 355 -28.42 -7.74 -31.05
CA SER A 355 -29.15 -8.62 -30.14
C SER A 355 -30.64 -8.72 -30.49
N LYS A 356 -31.30 -7.60 -30.82
CA LYS A 356 -32.70 -7.60 -31.27
C LYS A 356 -32.91 -8.38 -32.57
N CYS A 357 -31.99 -8.28 -33.53
CA CYS A 357 -32.07 -9.07 -34.75
C CYS A 357 -31.95 -10.57 -34.48
N LEU A 358 -30.99 -10.98 -33.65
CA LEU A 358 -30.81 -12.38 -33.26
C LEU A 358 -32.06 -12.96 -32.59
N GLN A 359 -32.71 -12.20 -31.71
CA GLN A 359 -33.98 -12.59 -31.08
C GLN A 359 -35.09 -12.85 -32.10
N TRP A 360 -35.26 -11.96 -33.09
CA TRP A 360 -36.27 -12.14 -34.14
C TRP A 360 -35.95 -13.29 -35.07
N ILE A 361 -34.68 -13.48 -35.44
CA ILE A 361 -34.23 -14.62 -36.25
C ILE A 361 -34.54 -15.92 -35.53
N GLN A 362 -34.18 -16.03 -34.24
CA GLN A 362 -34.49 -17.22 -33.44
C GLN A 362 -36.00 -17.49 -33.39
N LYS A 363 -36.80 -16.45 -33.15
CA LYS A 363 -38.25 -16.56 -33.00
C LYS A 363 -38.98 -16.93 -34.31
N ARG A 364 -38.51 -16.43 -35.46
CA ARG A 364 -39.24 -16.57 -36.74
C ARG A 364 -38.64 -17.58 -37.70
N CYS A 365 -37.32 -17.73 -37.68
CA CYS A 365 -36.57 -18.48 -38.68
C CYS A 365 -36.12 -19.85 -38.16
N GLY A 366 -36.35 -20.13 -36.87
CA GLY A 366 -35.88 -21.34 -36.21
C GLY A 366 -34.39 -21.29 -35.84
N VAL A 367 -33.96 -22.26 -35.03
CA VAL A 367 -32.58 -22.41 -34.57
C VAL A 367 -31.76 -23.08 -35.68
N GLY A 368 -31.40 -22.31 -36.70
CA GLY A 368 -30.68 -22.81 -37.88
C GLY A 368 -29.51 -21.94 -38.26
N ILE A 369 -28.61 -21.66 -37.31
CA ILE A 369 -27.25 -21.18 -37.59
C ILE A 369 -26.37 -22.44 -37.56
N GLY A 370 -26.36 -23.24 -38.64
CA GLY A 370 -25.46 -24.41 -38.69
C GLY A 370 -25.88 -25.65 -39.49
N ALA A 371 -26.90 -25.60 -40.35
CA ALA A 371 -27.23 -26.76 -41.20
C ALA A 371 -27.56 -26.34 -42.64
N THR A 372 -26.52 -26.01 -43.40
CA THR A 372 -26.51 -26.29 -44.84
C THR A 372 -25.17 -26.94 -45.16
N PRO A 373 -25.12 -28.22 -45.57
CA PRO A 373 -23.92 -28.79 -46.19
C PRO A 373 -23.72 -28.13 -47.55
N PHE A 374 -22.47 -27.85 -47.89
CA PHE A 374 -22.07 -27.52 -49.26
C PHE A 374 -22.37 -28.67 -50.22
#